data_AF-M4DFR5-F1
#
_entry.id   AF-M4DFR5-F1
#
_cell.length_a   1.000
_cell.length_b   1.000
_cell.length_c   1.000
_cell.angle_alpha   90.00
_cell.angle_beta   90.00
_cell.angle_gamma   90.00
#
_symmetry.space_group_name_H-M   'P 1'
#
loop_
_entity.id
_entity.type
_entity.pdbx_description
1 polymer ?
#
loop_
_entity_poly.entity_id
_entity_poly.type
_entity_poly.pdbx_seq_one_letter_code
_entity_poly.pdbx_strand_id
1 'polypeptide(L)'
;MEKNAIRILDEIKSSDTLWEDFTCLDVSQCLLNKAILPALPVASKYLALDRPDCCHYFLAFGIKVSQWCAKHLNMSVMSMEESQEEEHSNVFFQLLLDYLGFSASSFTAIGKICFMRDETAAVTVRKFVSEQLILTKEVILNAKIIWESMFSALLLSLKALMITLSSSPAWEELETFLLQNLLHPHFLCWQIVMELWCFWVRHATEDVMANMIDKLCVFMMSISTSETPLCPDSVLRRTAKSICLLLTHSHKSLTARVYKNISTESRSESASDAYLALLLEGFPLNFLPDQTKNDAKRQIVADFFHFIENFSEKPSESSRYTVHGAPVYALSACLGILKTSMPEIDSKTLKFAIALVQKLRNSKDEMTRDRYTEILSEALSIISRSEQLYTCQEMDNVITELQKLFISETDKHHHHHLNKSEPSLALFLSGLINYEMPETETCPKSRAVWELYHLLLRKRHWALVHHAVTVFGYFCARTSCSQLWRFVPEDAALAFDIGSGKEAKTEWFMSELKMFLEKEQVLLSTTPSQEELELLSKEGMEVRATVQKHLEGRKQQRSVEEEKRPNKRRKLPEGICRGVELLQNGVKKINEGLSELRSDESEEFQKSLLNQFSCVEDLVSHLVSLAASD
;
A
#
# COMPACT_ATOMS: atom_id res chain seq x y z
N MET A 1 4.93 -30.69 -36.18
CA MET A 1 4.62 -29.48 -35.39
C MET A 1 3.34 -28.77 -35.85
N GLU A 2 3.12 -28.53 -37.15
CA GLU A 2 1.89 -27.91 -37.68
C GLU A 2 0.62 -28.75 -37.41
N LYS A 3 0.72 -30.09 -37.50
CA LYS A 3 -0.34 -31.03 -37.11
C LYS A 3 -0.73 -30.95 -35.62
N ASN A 4 0.21 -30.60 -34.72
CA ASN A 4 -0.07 -30.47 -33.29
C ASN A 4 -0.80 -29.14 -32.98
N ALA A 5 -0.46 -28.06 -33.69
CA ALA A 5 -1.18 -26.79 -33.57
C ALA A 5 -2.62 -26.92 -34.06
N ILE A 6 -2.84 -27.59 -35.19
CA ILE A 6 -4.19 -27.87 -35.73
C ILE A 6 -5.01 -28.74 -34.76
N ARG A 7 -4.37 -29.74 -34.14
CA ARG A 7 -5.01 -30.62 -33.15
C ARG A 7 -5.36 -29.87 -31.86
N ILE A 8 -4.50 -29.00 -31.36
CA ILE A 8 -4.77 -28.09 -30.23
C ILE A 8 -5.88 -27.09 -30.59
N LEU A 9 -5.91 -26.58 -31.82
CA LEU A 9 -6.97 -25.68 -32.31
C LEU A 9 -8.33 -26.39 -32.40
N ASP A 10 -8.36 -27.66 -32.81
CA ASP A 10 -9.57 -28.49 -32.81
C ASP A 10 -10.01 -28.84 -31.39
N GLU A 11 -9.08 -29.08 -30.46
CA GLU A 11 -9.36 -29.24 -29.03
C GLU A 11 -9.91 -27.95 -28.40
N ILE A 12 -9.33 -26.77 -28.71
CA ILE A 12 -9.82 -25.46 -28.27
C ILE A 12 -11.24 -25.21 -28.79
N LYS A 13 -11.50 -25.44 -30.08
CA LYS A 13 -12.85 -25.33 -30.66
C LYS A 13 -13.84 -26.31 -30.02
N SER A 14 -13.41 -27.53 -29.69
CA SER A 14 -14.26 -28.49 -28.99
C SER A 14 -14.50 -28.13 -27.52
N SER A 15 -13.60 -27.34 -26.92
CA SER A 15 -13.71 -26.84 -25.55
C SER A 15 -14.60 -25.61 -25.41
N ASP A 16 -15.03 -24.97 -26.51
CA ASP A 16 -15.88 -23.77 -26.48
C ASP A 16 -17.15 -23.98 -25.63
N THR A 17 -17.70 -25.21 -25.63
CA THR A 17 -18.88 -25.57 -24.82
C THR A 17 -18.61 -25.74 -23.32
N LEU A 18 -17.35 -25.86 -22.90
CA LEU A 18 -16.96 -26.02 -21.47
C LEU A 18 -16.84 -24.68 -20.74
N TRP A 19 -16.71 -23.58 -21.49
CA TRP A 19 -16.60 -22.22 -20.96
C TRP A 19 -17.89 -21.41 -21.13
N GLU A 20 -18.96 -22.04 -21.64
CA GLU A 20 -20.26 -21.41 -21.87
C GLU A 20 -21.22 -21.61 -20.68
N ASP A 21 -21.48 -20.49 -20.01
CA ASP A 21 -22.69 -20.16 -19.26
C ASP A 21 -22.99 -20.80 -17.91
N PHE A 22 -22.21 -21.75 -17.43
CA PHE A 22 -22.35 -22.27 -16.06
C PHE A 22 -21.09 -22.07 -15.23
N THR A 23 -21.30 -21.46 -14.08
CA THR A 23 -20.29 -21.33 -13.03
C THR A 23 -20.33 -22.60 -12.19
N CYS A 24 -19.19 -22.99 -11.59
CA CYS A 24 -19.10 -24.35 -11.05
C CYS A 24 -20.08 -24.56 -9.88
N LEU A 25 -20.70 -25.74 -9.86
CA LEU A 25 -21.55 -26.20 -8.76
C LEU A 25 -20.73 -26.97 -7.70
N ASP A 26 -19.51 -27.42 -8.05
CA ASP A 26 -18.52 -28.10 -7.19
C ASP A 26 -17.08 -27.93 -7.74
N VAL A 27 -16.07 -28.51 -7.07
CA VAL A 27 -14.63 -28.44 -7.43
C VAL A 27 -14.32 -29.08 -8.80
N SER A 28 -15.20 -29.93 -9.33
CA SER A 28 -14.90 -30.76 -10.52
C SER A 28 -14.69 -29.93 -11.78
N GLN A 29 -15.46 -28.85 -11.97
CA GLN A 29 -15.27 -27.95 -13.12
C GLN A 29 -13.98 -27.13 -12.99
N CYS A 30 -13.59 -26.73 -11.77
CA CYS A 30 -12.31 -26.06 -11.53
C CYS A 30 -11.13 -26.99 -11.81
N LEU A 31 -11.23 -28.28 -11.45
CA LEU A 31 -10.22 -29.29 -11.77
C LEU A 31 -10.16 -29.59 -13.27
N LEU A 32 -11.31 -29.69 -13.94
CA LEU A 32 -11.38 -29.89 -15.39
C LEU A 32 -10.76 -28.70 -16.13
N ASN A 33 -11.16 -27.48 -15.79
CA ASN A 33 -10.59 -26.28 -16.38
C ASN A 33 -9.09 -26.18 -16.07
N LYS A 34 -8.66 -26.52 -14.85
CA LYS A 34 -7.24 -26.61 -14.47
C LYS A 34 -6.46 -27.66 -15.26
N ALA A 35 -7.09 -28.77 -15.65
CA ALA A 35 -6.49 -29.78 -16.50
C ALA A 35 -6.40 -29.36 -17.98
N ILE A 36 -7.20 -28.37 -18.41
CA ILE A 36 -7.15 -27.75 -19.75
C ILE A 36 -6.12 -26.60 -19.80
N LEU A 37 -5.83 -25.95 -18.67
CA LEU A 37 -4.81 -24.89 -18.56
C LEU A 37 -3.38 -25.25 -19.02
N PRO A 38 -2.86 -26.50 -18.98
CA PRO A 38 -1.55 -26.85 -19.54
C PRO A 38 -1.44 -26.59 -21.04
N ALA A 39 -2.58 -26.45 -21.74
CA ALA A 39 -2.60 -25.97 -23.13
C ALA A 39 -2.20 -24.48 -23.24
N LEU A 40 -2.35 -23.67 -22.19
CA LEU A 40 -2.03 -22.24 -22.19
C LEU A 40 -0.51 -21.95 -22.27
N PRO A 41 0.39 -22.61 -21.51
CA PRO A 41 1.83 -22.48 -21.73
C PRO A 41 2.29 -22.92 -23.13
N VAL A 42 1.65 -23.95 -23.70
CA VAL A 42 1.91 -24.40 -25.07
C VAL A 42 1.43 -23.35 -26.09
N ALA A 43 0.20 -22.87 -25.93
CA ALA A 43 -0.38 -21.77 -26.71
C ALA A 43 0.49 -20.50 -26.66
N SER A 44 0.99 -20.14 -25.48
CA SER A 44 1.90 -19.01 -25.30
C SER A 44 3.21 -19.19 -26.07
N LYS A 45 3.80 -20.38 -26.07
CA LYS A 45 4.99 -20.68 -26.89
C LYS A 45 4.67 -20.59 -28.39
N TYR A 46 3.49 -21.04 -28.81
CA TYR A 46 3.04 -20.93 -30.21
C TYR A 46 2.78 -19.48 -30.64
N LEU A 47 2.18 -18.66 -29.78
CA LEU A 47 2.05 -17.22 -29.99
C LEU A 47 3.43 -16.55 -30.12
N ALA A 48 4.43 -17.02 -29.38
CA ALA A 48 5.80 -16.50 -29.44
C ALA A 48 6.62 -16.96 -30.67
N LEU A 49 6.13 -17.93 -31.46
CA LEU A 49 6.80 -18.48 -32.66
C LEU A 49 6.43 -17.73 -33.97
N ASP A 50 5.86 -16.52 -33.88
CA ASP A 50 5.54 -15.63 -35.02
C ASP A 50 4.68 -16.29 -36.14
N ARG A 51 3.57 -16.93 -35.77
CA ARG A 51 2.57 -17.45 -36.73
C ARG A 51 1.25 -16.66 -36.61
N PRO A 52 1.03 -15.63 -37.45
CA PRO A 52 -0.14 -14.74 -37.37
C PRO A 52 -1.47 -15.49 -37.47
N ASP A 53 -1.52 -16.52 -38.30
CA ASP A 53 -2.73 -17.26 -38.68
C ASP A 53 -3.38 -18.07 -37.54
N CYS A 54 -2.71 -18.20 -36.40
CA CYS A 54 -3.21 -18.96 -35.24
C CYS A 54 -3.50 -18.06 -34.02
N CYS A 55 -3.11 -16.79 -34.07
CA CYS A 55 -3.12 -15.93 -32.90
C CYS A 55 -4.54 -15.56 -32.45
N HIS A 56 -5.45 -15.31 -33.40
CA HIS A 56 -6.85 -14.98 -33.08
C HIS A 56 -7.56 -16.09 -32.32
N TYR A 57 -7.24 -17.37 -32.58
CA TYR A 57 -7.83 -18.50 -31.85
C TYR A 57 -7.40 -18.55 -30.39
N PHE A 58 -6.13 -18.32 -30.11
CA PHE A 58 -5.63 -18.29 -28.72
C PHE A 58 -6.15 -17.08 -27.94
N LEU A 59 -6.33 -15.93 -28.61
CA LEU A 59 -6.93 -14.75 -28.00
C LEU A 59 -8.43 -14.92 -27.76
N ALA A 60 -9.15 -15.55 -28.68
CA ALA A 60 -10.55 -15.91 -28.49
C ALA A 60 -10.74 -16.88 -27.32
N PHE A 61 -9.85 -17.87 -27.19
CA PHE A 61 -9.82 -18.75 -26.03
C PHE A 61 -9.54 -17.98 -24.73
N GLY A 62 -8.54 -17.09 -24.75
CA GLY A 62 -8.23 -16.22 -23.63
C GLY A 62 -9.44 -15.39 -23.17
N ILE A 63 -10.17 -14.76 -24.10
CA ILE A 63 -11.40 -14.00 -23.82
C ILE A 63 -12.40 -14.84 -23.00
N LYS A 64 -12.65 -16.08 -23.40
CA LYS A 64 -13.61 -16.97 -22.73
C LYS A 64 -13.15 -17.34 -21.31
N VAL A 65 -11.88 -17.66 -21.14
CA VAL A 65 -11.31 -17.93 -19.81
C VAL A 65 -11.41 -16.69 -18.91
N SER A 66 -11.16 -15.48 -19.44
CA SER A 66 -11.36 -14.22 -18.71
C SER A 66 -12.78 -14.08 -18.17
N GLN A 67 -13.75 -14.25 -19.06
CA GLN A 67 -15.17 -14.09 -18.75
C GLN A 67 -15.62 -15.11 -17.71
N TRP A 68 -15.15 -16.35 -17.82
CA TRP A 68 -15.43 -17.40 -16.84
C TRP A 68 -14.81 -17.08 -15.48
N CYS A 69 -13.52 -16.71 -15.44
CA CYS A 69 -12.84 -16.33 -14.20
C CYS A 69 -13.52 -15.16 -13.48
N ALA A 70 -13.96 -14.14 -14.22
CA ALA A 70 -14.62 -12.97 -13.64
C ALA A 70 -15.97 -13.34 -13.02
N LYS A 71 -16.78 -14.16 -13.72
CA LYS A 71 -18.03 -14.70 -13.19
C LYS A 71 -17.77 -15.57 -11.96
N HIS A 72 -16.79 -16.47 -12.04
CA HIS A 72 -16.49 -17.46 -10.99
C HIS A 72 -15.98 -16.85 -9.69
N LEU A 73 -15.13 -15.83 -9.80
CA LEU A 73 -14.63 -15.07 -8.66
C LEU A 73 -15.79 -14.46 -7.83
N ASN A 74 -16.80 -13.91 -8.50
CA ASN A 74 -17.92 -13.25 -7.85
C ASN A 74 -18.74 -14.22 -6.96
N MET A 75 -18.98 -15.46 -7.40
CA MET A 75 -19.71 -16.42 -6.53
C MET A 75 -18.81 -17.13 -5.54
N SER A 76 -17.52 -17.30 -5.84
CA SER A 76 -16.57 -17.84 -4.86
C SER A 76 -16.54 -16.94 -3.63
N VAL A 77 -16.52 -15.62 -3.80
CA VAL A 77 -16.57 -14.67 -2.68
C VAL A 77 -17.90 -14.72 -1.93
N MET A 78 -19.02 -14.89 -2.63
CA MET A 78 -20.35 -15.01 -2.00
C MET A 78 -20.52 -16.31 -1.20
N SER A 79 -19.81 -17.40 -1.55
CA SER A 79 -19.90 -18.70 -0.88
C SER A 79 -18.94 -18.89 0.30
N MET A 80 -17.84 -18.09 0.34
CA MET A 80 -16.89 -18.09 1.46
C MET A 80 -17.43 -17.48 2.76
N GLU A 81 -18.51 -16.68 2.70
CA GLU A 81 -19.19 -16.18 3.90
C GLU A 81 -20.06 -17.26 4.59
N GLU A 82 -20.33 -18.39 3.91
CA GLU A 82 -21.29 -19.41 4.37
C GLU A 82 -20.73 -20.85 4.48
N SER A 83 -19.52 -21.18 3.99
CA SER A 83 -19.04 -22.58 3.98
C SER A 83 -17.51 -22.80 4.04
N GLN A 84 -17.09 -23.94 4.59
CA GLN A 84 -15.71 -24.43 4.71
C GLN A 84 -15.18 -25.09 3.41
N GLU A 85 -15.24 -24.42 2.25
CA GLU A 85 -14.66 -24.96 0.99
C GLU A 85 -13.32 -24.30 0.63
N GLU A 86 -12.30 -24.52 1.48
CA GLU A 86 -10.94 -24.01 1.30
C GLU A 86 -10.24 -24.64 0.07
N GLU A 87 -10.49 -25.93 -0.20
CA GLU A 87 -9.89 -26.67 -1.31
C GLU A 87 -10.38 -26.17 -2.68
N HIS A 88 -11.68 -25.90 -2.82
CA HIS A 88 -12.27 -25.31 -4.03
C HIS A 88 -11.65 -23.96 -4.36
N SER A 89 -11.55 -23.10 -3.34
CA SER A 89 -10.99 -21.76 -3.45
C SER A 89 -9.54 -21.81 -3.93
N ASN A 90 -8.73 -22.70 -3.35
CA ASN A 90 -7.32 -22.87 -3.72
C ASN A 90 -7.14 -23.33 -5.17
N VAL A 91 -7.95 -24.28 -5.65
CA VAL A 91 -7.90 -24.75 -7.05
C VAL A 91 -8.27 -23.63 -8.01
N PHE A 92 -9.30 -22.84 -7.71
CA PHE A 92 -9.71 -21.70 -8.54
C PHE A 92 -8.66 -20.59 -8.58
N PHE A 93 -8.09 -20.19 -7.43
CA PHE A 93 -7.08 -19.13 -7.41
C PHE A 93 -5.80 -19.54 -8.16
N GLN A 94 -5.41 -20.81 -8.11
CA GLN A 94 -4.32 -21.31 -8.94
C GLN A 94 -4.65 -21.20 -10.43
N LEU A 95 -5.88 -21.55 -10.83
CA LEU A 95 -6.33 -21.41 -12.22
C LEU A 95 -6.30 -19.96 -12.70
N LEU A 96 -6.73 -19.03 -11.84
CA LEU A 96 -6.70 -17.60 -12.11
C LEU A 96 -5.26 -17.08 -12.25
N LEU A 97 -4.34 -17.55 -11.41
CA LEU A 97 -2.92 -17.22 -11.50
C LEU A 97 -2.30 -17.70 -12.82
N ASP A 98 -2.57 -18.95 -13.20
CA ASP A 98 -2.08 -19.54 -14.45
C ASP A 98 -2.61 -18.77 -15.67
N TYR A 99 -3.88 -18.34 -15.63
CA TYR A 99 -4.48 -17.51 -16.66
C TYR A 99 -3.84 -16.12 -16.77
N LEU A 100 -3.58 -15.45 -15.64
CA LEU A 100 -2.88 -14.15 -15.65
C LEU A 100 -1.47 -14.28 -16.24
N GLY A 101 -0.76 -15.38 -15.94
CA GLY A 101 0.52 -15.72 -16.56
C GLY A 101 0.43 -15.89 -18.08
N PHE A 102 -0.58 -16.62 -18.56
CA PHE A 102 -0.89 -16.75 -19.98
C PHE A 102 -1.20 -15.39 -20.63
N SER A 103 -2.00 -14.56 -19.98
CA SER A 103 -2.34 -13.23 -20.49
C SER A 103 -1.09 -12.37 -20.67
N ALA A 104 -0.16 -12.38 -19.71
CA ALA A 104 1.09 -11.64 -19.81
C ALA A 104 1.95 -12.10 -21.00
N SER A 105 2.06 -13.41 -21.18
CA SER A 105 2.82 -13.96 -22.31
C SER A 105 2.14 -13.74 -23.65
N SER A 106 0.80 -13.75 -23.67
CA SER A 106 0.01 -13.42 -24.86
C SER A 106 0.21 -11.97 -25.29
N PHE A 107 0.17 -11.01 -24.36
CA PHE A 107 0.48 -9.62 -24.69
C PHE A 107 1.90 -9.45 -25.23
N THR A 108 2.89 -10.09 -24.60
CA THR A 108 4.28 -10.06 -25.07
C THR A 108 4.43 -10.58 -26.51
N ALA A 109 3.66 -11.60 -26.89
CA ALA A 109 3.62 -12.12 -28.25
C ALA A 109 2.83 -11.22 -29.21
N ILE A 110 1.69 -10.66 -28.78
CA ILE A 110 0.87 -9.74 -29.58
C ILE A 110 1.65 -8.47 -29.95
N GLY A 111 2.50 -7.95 -29.06
CA GLY A 111 3.37 -6.81 -29.35
C GLY A 111 4.25 -6.98 -30.60
N LYS A 112 4.57 -8.23 -30.97
CA LYS A 112 5.31 -8.55 -32.20
C LYS A 112 4.41 -8.71 -33.43
N ILE A 113 3.13 -9.04 -33.23
CA ILE A 113 2.16 -9.41 -34.27
C ILE A 113 1.26 -8.24 -34.68
N CYS A 114 1.00 -7.28 -33.76
CA CYS A 114 0.17 -6.08 -33.99
C CYS A 114 0.69 -5.12 -35.08
N PHE A 115 1.85 -5.39 -35.70
CA PHE A 115 2.30 -4.70 -36.92
C PHE A 115 1.64 -5.23 -38.21
N MET A 116 0.82 -6.28 -38.14
CA MET A 116 0.13 -6.86 -39.29
C MET A 116 -1.26 -6.22 -39.51
N ARG A 117 -1.51 -5.77 -40.74
CA ARG A 117 -2.70 -5.03 -41.24
C ARG A 117 -4.02 -5.84 -41.28
N ASP A 118 -4.30 -6.70 -40.29
CA ASP A 118 -5.55 -7.47 -40.22
C ASP A 118 -6.53 -6.85 -39.21
N GLU A 119 -7.64 -6.32 -39.73
CA GLU A 119 -8.71 -5.67 -38.96
C GLU A 119 -9.42 -6.64 -38.00
N THR A 120 -9.48 -7.93 -38.33
CA THR A 120 -10.14 -8.95 -37.50
C THR A 120 -9.29 -9.35 -36.28
N ALA A 121 -7.97 -9.45 -36.46
CA ALA A 121 -7.02 -9.63 -35.37
C ALA A 121 -7.03 -8.42 -34.42
N ALA A 122 -7.10 -7.20 -34.95
CA ALA A 122 -7.17 -5.98 -34.15
C ALA A 122 -8.43 -5.91 -33.27
N VAL A 123 -9.59 -6.33 -33.78
CA VAL A 123 -10.85 -6.42 -32.99
C VAL A 123 -10.71 -7.45 -31.87
N THR A 124 -10.12 -8.61 -32.16
CA THR A 124 -9.93 -9.69 -31.17
C THR A 124 -8.95 -9.27 -30.07
N VAL A 125 -7.85 -8.59 -30.42
CA VAL A 125 -6.91 -8.01 -29.43
C VAL A 125 -7.63 -6.98 -28.56
N ARG A 126 -8.39 -6.04 -29.12
CA ARG A 126 -9.13 -5.04 -28.35
C ARG A 126 -10.12 -5.67 -27.37
N LYS A 127 -10.84 -6.70 -27.82
CA LYS A 127 -11.77 -7.46 -26.97
C LYS A 127 -11.03 -8.21 -25.87
N PHE A 128 -9.91 -8.85 -26.17
CA PHE A 128 -9.08 -9.52 -25.17
C PHE A 128 -8.58 -8.54 -24.10
N VAL A 129 -8.08 -7.36 -24.51
CA VAL A 129 -7.66 -6.29 -23.59
C VAL A 129 -8.81 -5.84 -22.70
N SER A 130 -9.99 -5.57 -23.27
CA SER A 130 -11.16 -5.14 -22.51
C SER A 130 -11.56 -6.17 -21.44
N GLU A 131 -11.57 -7.45 -21.79
CA GLU A 131 -11.92 -8.53 -20.86
C GLU A 131 -10.87 -8.75 -19.77
N GLN A 132 -9.59 -8.46 -20.03
CA GLN A 132 -8.57 -8.43 -18.98
C GLN A 132 -8.79 -7.29 -17.99
N LEU A 133 -9.15 -6.11 -18.48
CA LEU A 133 -9.44 -4.96 -17.60
C LEU A 133 -10.68 -5.24 -16.73
N ILE A 134 -11.69 -5.91 -17.28
CA ILE A 134 -12.88 -6.35 -16.53
C ILE A 134 -12.47 -7.36 -15.44
N LEU A 135 -11.74 -8.42 -15.80
CA LEU A 135 -11.27 -9.41 -14.81
C LEU A 135 -10.41 -8.76 -13.72
N THR A 136 -9.52 -7.84 -14.11
CA THR A 136 -8.68 -7.07 -13.19
C THR A 136 -9.52 -6.32 -12.16
N LYS A 137 -10.56 -5.62 -12.63
CA LYS A 137 -11.49 -4.90 -11.77
C LYS A 137 -12.17 -5.85 -10.78
N GLU A 138 -12.67 -6.99 -11.25
CA GLU A 138 -13.32 -7.99 -10.39
C GLU A 138 -12.34 -8.59 -9.37
N VAL A 139 -11.09 -8.86 -9.75
CA VAL A 139 -10.03 -9.31 -8.84
C VAL A 139 -9.77 -8.31 -7.73
N ILE A 140 -9.63 -7.02 -8.07
CA ILE A 140 -9.37 -5.98 -7.08
C ILE A 140 -10.53 -5.83 -6.10
N LEU A 141 -11.78 -5.92 -6.58
CA LEU A 141 -12.97 -5.75 -5.74
C LEU A 141 -13.20 -6.91 -4.74
N ASN A 142 -12.60 -8.07 -4.98
CA ASN A 142 -12.89 -9.32 -4.27
C ASN A 142 -11.69 -9.91 -3.51
N ALA A 143 -10.61 -9.14 -3.38
CA ALA A 143 -9.33 -9.57 -2.83
C ALA A 143 -9.31 -9.74 -1.31
N LYS A 144 -9.69 -10.92 -0.80
CA LYS A 144 -9.51 -11.25 0.62
C LYS A 144 -8.42 -12.29 0.93
N ILE A 145 -8.01 -13.18 0.00
CA ILE A 145 -7.31 -14.42 0.44
C ILE A 145 -5.98 -14.79 -0.28
N ILE A 146 -5.67 -14.36 -1.51
CA ILE A 146 -4.34 -14.64 -2.15
C ILE A 146 -3.82 -13.41 -2.91
N TRP A 147 -3.48 -12.36 -2.18
CA TRP A 147 -3.22 -11.05 -2.80
C TRP A 147 -1.85 -10.94 -3.49
N GLU A 148 -0.76 -11.41 -2.88
CA GLU A 148 0.59 -11.11 -3.36
C GLU A 148 0.93 -11.73 -4.73
N SER A 149 0.60 -13.01 -4.92
CA SER A 149 0.87 -13.72 -6.19
C SER A 149 -0.04 -13.23 -7.31
N MET A 150 -1.33 -13.00 -7.02
CA MET A 150 -2.29 -12.50 -8.00
C MET A 150 -1.97 -11.06 -8.42
N PHE A 151 -1.60 -10.21 -7.47
CA PHE A 151 -1.19 -8.83 -7.73
C PHE A 151 0.03 -8.76 -8.64
N SER A 152 1.03 -9.61 -8.39
CA SER A 152 2.26 -9.67 -9.19
C SER A 152 1.99 -10.12 -10.63
N ALA A 153 1.20 -11.18 -10.81
CA ALA A 153 0.84 -11.70 -12.13
C ALA A 153 -0.03 -10.70 -12.93
N LEU A 154 -0.95 -10.02 -12.25
CA LEU A 154 -1.77 -8.96 -12.82
C LEU A 154 -0.92 -7.76 -13.26
N LEU A 155 -0.01 -7.28 -12.41
CA LEU A 155 0.88 -6.18 -12.80
C LEU A 155 1.75 -6.56 -14.00
N LEU A 156 2.24 -7.80 -14.05
CA LEU A 156 3.03 -8.28 -15.18
C LEU A 156 2.21 -8.27 -16.48
N SER A 157 0.96 -8.74 -16.44
CA SER A 157 0.10 -8.76 -17.63
C SER A 157 -0.21 -7.35 -18.13
N LEU A 158 -0.50 -6.42 -17.24
CA LEU A 158 -0.75 -5.01 -17.57
C LEU A 158 0.50 -4.30 -18.10
N LYS A 159 1.69 -4.58 -17.54
CA LYS A 159 2.96 -4.03 -18.06
C LYS A 159 3.27 -4.56 -19.46
N ALA A 160 3.03 -5.84 -19.72
CA ALA A 160 3.16 -6.42 -21.07
C ALA A 160 2.16 -5.80 -22.07
N LEU A 161 0.94 -5.54 -21.61
CA LEU A 161 -0.06 -4.81 -22.40
C LEU A 161 0.42 -3.40 -22.75
N MET A 162 0.98 -2.64 -21.79
CA MET A 162 1.50 -1.29 -22.05
C MET A 162 2.57 -1.26 -23.13
N ILE A 163 3.51 -2.22 -23.12
CA ILE A 163 4.53 -2.35 -24.17
C ILE A 163 3.87 -2.61 -25.53
N THR A 164 2.84 -3.44 -25.56
CA THR A 164 2.12 -3.80 -26.80
C THR A 164 1.38 -2.61 -27.37
N LEU A 165 0.73 -1.81 -26.51
CA LEU A 165 -0.08 -0.68 -26.95
C LEU A 165 0.75 0.58 -27.25
N SER A 166 1.98 0.71 -26.76
CA SER A 166 2.76 1.97 -26.87
C SER A 166 3.00 2.48 -28.30
N SER A 167 2.90 1.60 -29.30
CA SER A 167 3.04 1.95 -30.73
C SER A 167 1.71 1.92 -31.50
N SER A 168 0.59 1.77 -30.80
CA SER A 168 -0.77 1.65 -31.35
C SER A 168 -1.61 2.87 -30.97
N PRO A 169 -2.60 3.28 -31.79
CA PRO A 169 -3.57 4.32 -31.39
C PRO A 169 -4.36 3.93 -30.13
N ALA A 170 -4.45 2.64 -29.79
CA ALA A 170 -5.07 2.16 -28.56
C ALA A 170 -4.32 2.60 -27.28
N TRP A 171 -3.09 3.14 -27.39
CA TRP A 171 -2.41 3.79 -26.27
C TRP A 171 -3.25 4.94 -25.68
N GLU A 172 -3.95 5.72 -26.51
CA GLU A 172 -4.73 6.87 -26.06
C GLU A 172 -5.87 6.46 -25.11
N GLU A 173 -6.51 5.31 -25.38
CA GLU A 173 -7.54 4.73 -24.52
C GLU A 173 -6.96 4.32 -23.16
N LEU A 174 -5.79 3.65 -23.18
CA LEU A 174 -5.11 3.23 -21.95
C LEU A 174 -4.59 4.44 -21.15
N GLU A 175 -3.99 5.42 -21.81
CA GLU A 175 -3.53 6.66 -21.19
C GLU A 175 -4.70 7.38 -20.51
N THR A 176 -5.83 7.51 -21.20
CA THR A 176 -7.05 8.11 -20.65
C THR A 176 -7.54 7.34 -19.42
N PHE A 177 -7.58 6.01 -19.48
CA PHE A 177 -7.94 5.16 -18.34
C PHE A 177 -7.00 5.40 -17.15
N LEU A 178 -5.69 5.42 -17.37
CA LEU A 178 -4.70 5.63 -16.31
C LEU A 178 -4.78 7.04 -15.72
N LEU A 179 -5.08 8.06 -16.52
CA LEU A 179 -5.27 9.44 -16.05
C LEU A 179 -6.55 9.57 -15.22
N GLN A 180 -7.66 8.99 -15.66
CA GLN A 180 -8.94 9.00 -14.92
C GLN A 180 -8.83 8.31 -13.55
N ASN A 181 -7.92 7.34 -13.42
CA ASN A 181 -7.70 6.59 -12.20
C ASN A 181 -6.45 7.02 -11.42
N LEU A 182 -5.76 8.10 -11.84
CA LEU A 182 -4.53 8.58 -11.20
C LEU A 182 -4.73 8.92 -9.71
N LEU A 183 -5.93 9.39 -9.36
CA LEU A 183 -6.34 9.73 -8.01
C LEU A 183 -7.50 8.82 -7.57
N HIS A 184 -7.45 7.53 -7.87
CA HIS A 184 -8.48 6.58 -7.48
C HIS A 184 -8.55 6.41 -5.94
N PRO A 185 -9.73 6.51 -5.29
CA PRO A 185 -9.84 6.51 -3.82
C PRO A 185 -9.45 5.18 -3.18
N HIS A 186 -9.69 4.06 -3.86
CA HIS A 186 -9.27 2.73 -3.38
C HIS A 186 -7.74 2.55 -3.50
N PHE A 187 -7.07 2.28 -2.39
CA PHE A 187 -5.61 2.21 -2.32
C PHE A 187 -4.99 1.17 -3.27
N LEU A 188 -5.61 -0.01 -3.44
CA LEU A 188 -5.12 -1.03 -4.37
C LEU A 188 -5.20 -0.58 -5.83
N CYS A 189 -6.32 0.02 -6.26
CA CYS A 189 -6.44 0.55 -7.62
C CYS A 189 -5.41 1.64 -7.87
N TRP A 190 -5.24 2.55 -6.90
CA TRP A 190 -4.23 3.60 -6.97
C TRP A 190 -2.82 3.00 -7.09
N GLN A 191 -2.50 1.98 -6.27
CA GLN A 191 -1.21 1.32 -6.32
C GLN A 191 -0.95 0.65 -7.68
N ILE A 192 -1.95 -0.02 -8.27
CA ILE A 192 -1.83 -0.62 -9.61
C ILE A 192 -1.59 0.46 -10.67
N VAL A 193 -2.42 1.51 -10.68
CA VAL A 193 -2.31 2.61 -11.65
C VAL A 193 -0.96 3.31 -11.51
N MET A 194 -0.50 3.55 -10.30
CA MET A 194 0.80 4.17 -10.06
C MET A 194 1.96 3.25 -10.46
N GLU A 195 1.88 1.95 -10.21
CA GLU A 195 2.89 0.98 -10.69
C GLU A 195 3.00 0.97 -12.22
N LEU A 196 1.89 1.11 -12.92
CA LEU A 196 1.86 1.22 -14.38
C LEU A 196 2.44 2.54 -14.88
N TRP A 197 2.09 3.67 -14.24
CA TRP A 197 2.71 4.95 -14.57
C TRP A 197 4.21 4.96 -14.29
N CYS A 198 4.65 4.39 -13.17
CA CYS A 198 6.06 4.29 -12.83
C CYS A 198 6.81 3.39 -13.82
N PHE A 199 6.19 2.29 -14.26
CA PHE A 199 6.72 1.45 -15.32
C PHE A 199 6.88 2.25 -16.62
N TRP A 200 5.86 3.00 -17.04
CA TRP A 200 5.93 3.83 -18.22
C TRP A 200 7.01 4.91 -18.13
N VAL A 201 7.11 5.63 -17.01
CA VAL A 201 8.15 6.65 -16.76
C VAL A 201 9.56 6.05 -16.82
N ARG A 202 9.77 4.78 -16.46
CA ARG A 202 11.10 4.16 -16.60
C ARG A 202 11.51 3.87 -18.04
N HIS A 203 10.55 3.84 -18.98
CA HIS A 203 10.78 3.37 -20.34
C HIS A 203 10.42 4.40 -21.43
N ALA A 204 9.66 5.45 -21.10
CA ALA A 204 9.31 6.52 -22.00
C ALA A 204 10.49 7.45 -22.29
N THR A 205 10.42 8.22 -23.38
CA THR A 205 11.43 9.23 -23.71
C THR A 205 11.31 10.45 -22.80
N GLU A 206 12.44 11.12 -22.53
CA GLU A 206 12.50 12.25 -21.60
C GLU A 206 11.55 13.38 -21.97
N ASP A 207 11.40 13.69 -23.26
CA ASP A 207 10.50 14.74 -23.74
C ASP A 207 9.02 14.44 -23.44
N VAL A 208 8.59 13.19 -23.63
CA VAL A 208 7.19 12.78 -23.39
C VAL A 208 6.90 12.78 -21.90
N MET A 209 7.83 12.28 -21.09
CA MET A 209 7.73 12.33 -19.63
C MET A 209 7.67 13.78 -19.12
N ALA A 210 8.53 14.64 -19.64
CA ALA A 210 8.60 16.04 -19.24
C ALA A 210 7.27 16.77 -19.53
N ASN A 211 6.66 16.52 -20.69
CA ASN A 211 5.37 17.08 -21.05
C ASN A 211 4.26 16.61 -20.10
N MET A 212 4.22 15.32 -19.77
CA MET A 212 3.24 14.78 -18.81
C MET A 212 3.42 15.40 -17.42
N ILE A 213 4.65 15.46 -16.92
CA ILE A 213 4.97 16.05 -15.61
C ILE A 213 4.61 17.53 -15.58
N ASP A 214 4.89 18.30 -16.64
CA ASP A 214 4.50 19.71 -16.73
C ASP A 214 2.98 19.88 -16.63
N LYS A 215 2.20 19.03 -17.31
CA LYS A 215 0.73 19.05 -17.20
C LYS A 215 0.25 18.74 -15.77
N LEU A 216 0.87 17.77 -15.10
CA LEU A 216 0.56 17.46 -13.69
C LEU A 216 0.92 18.61 -12.76
N CYS A 217 2.05 19.28 -12.99
CA CYS A 217 2.43 20.48 -12.23
C CYS A 217 1.42 21.62 -12.44
N VAL A 218 0.98 21.87 -13.68
CA VAL A 218 -0.07 22.87 -13.96
C VAL A 218 -1.38 22.52 -13.26
N PHE A 219 -1.79 21.24 -13.32
CA PHE A 219 -2.98 20.76 -12.63
C PHE A 219 -2.88 20.98 -11.12
N MET A 220 -1.76 20.58 -10.50
CA MET A 220 -1.52 20.77 -9.07
C MET A 220 -1.54 22.25 -8.66
N MET A 221 -0.92 23.12 -9.45
CA MET A 221 -0.92 24.57 -9.23
C MET A 221 -2.31 25.20 -9.34
N SER A 222 -3.21 24.63 -10.16
CA SER A 222 -4.59 25.09 -10.22
C SER A 222 -5.38 24.72 -8.96
N ILE A 223 -5.11 23.55 -8.38
CA ILE A 223 -5.79 23.06 -7.16
C ILE A 223 -5.25 23.74 -5.90
N SER A 224 -3.97 24.12 -5.86
CA SER A 224 -3.37 24.79 -4.70
C SER A 224 -3.98 26.16 -4.38
N THR A 225 -4.80 26.71 -5.28
CA THR A 225 -5.57 27.93 -5.02
C THR A 225 -6.83 27.70 -4.18
N SER A 226 -7.35 26.46 -4.13
CA SER A 226 -8.64 26.14 -3.50
C SER A 226 -8.53 25.12 -2.37
N GLU A 227 -7.50 24.27 -2.34
CA GLU A 227 -7.32 23.24 -1.31
C GLU A 227 -6.13 23.52 -0.40
N THR A 228 -6.26 23.13 0.88
CA THR A 228 -5.20 23.30 1.87
C THR A 228 -4.18 22.15 1.83
N PRO A 229 -2.86 22.44 1.85
CA PRO A 229 -1.81 21.41 1.76
C PRO A 229 -1.73 20.48 2.99
N LEU A 230 -2.32 20.85 4.12
CA LEU A 230 -2.24 20.03 5.34
C LEU A 230 -3.22 18.85 5.37
N CYS A 231 -4.25 18.83 4.51
CA CYS A 231 -5.22 17.72 4.46
C CYS A 231 -4.67 16.55 3.63
N PRO A 232 -4.33 15.37 4.23
CA PRO A 232 -3.66 14.29 3.51
C PRO A 232 -4.48 13.69 2.35
N ASP A 233 -5.80 13.66 2.50
CA ASP A 233 -6.72 13.10 1.50
C ASP A 233 -7.15 14.11 0.42
N SER A 234 -6.66 15.35 0.50
CA SER A 234 -6.93 16.38 -0.50
C SER A 234 -6.45 15.98 -1.90
N VAL A 235 -7.11 16.49 -2.93
CA VAL A 235 -6.70 16.28 -4.32
C VAL A 235 -5.29 16.84 -4.54
N LEU A 236 -4.96 17.95 -3.88
CA LEU A 236 -3.61 18.53 -3.87
C LEU A 236 -2.56 17.53 -3.35
N ARG A 237 -2.75 16.97 -2.16
CA ARG A 237 -1.80 16.03 -1.54
C ARG A 237 -1.70 14.72 -2.31
N ARG A 238 -2.81 14.20 -2.81
CA ARG A 238 -2.81 12.99 -3.64
C ARG A 238 -2.11 13.21 -4.98
N THR A 239 -2.25 14.39 -5.59
CA THR A 239 -1.52 14.77 -6.80
C THR A 239 -0.02 14.92 -6.53
N ALA A 240 0.34 15.59 -5.43
CA ALA A 240 1.73 15.73 -5.00
C ALA A 240 2.38 14.36 -4.74
N LYS A 241 1.66 13.44 -4.10
CA LYS A 241 2.09 12.05 -3.89
C LYS A 241 2.35 11.32 -5.19
N SER A 242 1.44 11.41 -6.16
CA SER A 242 1.61 10.82 -7.48
C SER A 242 2.85 11.40 -8.18
N ILE A 243 3.03 12.73 -8.18
CA ILE A 243 4.22 13.37 -8.78
C ILE A 243 5.50 12.90 -8.10
N CYS A 244 5.57 12.89 -6.76
CA CYS A 244 6.76 12.46 -6.03
C CYS A 244 7.12 11.00 -6.35
N LEU A 245 6.13 10.11 -6.40
CA LEU A 245 6.35 8.71 -6.76
C LEU A 245 6.88 8.56 -8.19
N LEU A 246 6.32 9.28 -9.17
CA LEU A 246 6.84 9.27 -10.54
C LEU A 246 8.28 9.76 -10.58
N LEU A 247 8.60 10.85 -9.88
CA LEU A 247 9.94 11.40 -9.83
C LEU A 247 10.97 10.42 -9.27
N THR A 248 10.61 9.67 -8.22
CA THR A 248 11.50 8.64 -7.64
C THR A 248 11.87 7.51 -8.60
N HIS A 249 11.03 7.28 -9.61
CA HIS A 249 11.23 6.26 -10.65
C HIS A 249 11.71 6.82 -11.99
N SER A 250 12.02 8.11 -12.05
CA SER A 250 12.37 8.84 -13.27
C SER A 250 13.83 9.29 -13.34
N HIS A 251 14.24 9.87 -14.47
CA HIS A 251 15.54 10.56 -14.56
C HIS A 251 15.59 11.77 -13.61
N LYS A 252 16.74 11.95 -12.94
CA LYS A 252 16.95 13.02 -11.95
C LYS A 252 16.72 14.44 -12.50
N SER A 253 16.92 14.64 -13.81
CA SER A 253 16.66 15.91 -14.51
C SER A 253 15.22 16.40 -14.35
N LEU A 254 14.24 15.49 -14.32
CA LEU A 254 12.83 15.83 -14.15
C LEU A 254 12.53 16.41 -12.76
N THR A 255 13.28 16.00 -11.73
CA THR A 255 13.12 16.57 -10.39
C THR A 255 13.50 18.05 -10.38
N ALA A 256 14.60 18.42 -11.05
CA ALA A 256 15.01 19.81 -11.20
C ALA A 256 13.99 20.63 -12.01
N ARG A 257 13.35 20.03 -13.02
CA ARG A 257 12.28 20.65 -13.80
C ARG A 257 11.04 20.94 -12.93
N VAL A 258 10.57 19.96 -12.15
CA VAL A 258 9.44 20.14 -11.23
C VAL A 258 9.74 21.22 -10.19
N TYR A 259 10.93 21.18 -9.59
CA TYR A 259 11.36 22.22 -8.67
C TYR A 259 11.31 23.59 -9.33
N LYS A 260 11.91 23.77 -10.51
CA LYS A 260 11.88 25.04 -11.23
C LYS A 260 10.46 25.49 -11.60
N ASN A 261 9.55 24.57 -11.92
CA ASN A 261 8.19 24.92 -12.31
C ASN A 261 7.33 25.42 -11.13
N ILE A 262 7.60 24.93 -9.91
CA ILE A 262 6.76 25.15 -8.74
C ILE A 262 7.41 26.07 -7.71
N SER A 263 8.73 25.97 -7.49
CA SER A 263 9.42 26.68 -6.40
C SER A 263 9.90 28.08 -6.77
N THR A 264 10.03 28.41 -8.06
CA THR A 264 10.55 29.74 -8.44
C THR A 264 9.49 30.80 -8.18
N GLU A 265 9.83 31.76 -7.32
CA GLU A 265 9.02 32.86 -6.75
C GLU A 265 8.27 33.75 -7.77
N SER A 266 8.44 33.54 -9.08
CA SER A 266 7.95 34.44 -10.12
C SER A 266 6.53 34.14 -10.65
N ARG A 267 5.80 33.16 -10.08
CA ARG A 267 4.56 32.65 -10.73
C ARG A 267 3.23 32.86 -9.98
N SER A 268 3.15 32.73 -8.65
CA SER A 268 1.90 33.01 -7.88
C SER A 268 2.08 32.83 -6.37
N GLU A 269 1.17 33.39 -5.56
CA GLU A 269 1.03 33.09 -4.11
C GLU A 269 0.74 31.60 -3.84
N SER A 270 0.07 30.91 -4.78
CA SER A 270 -0.28 29.48 -4.68
C SER A 270 0.87 28.49 -4.90
N ALA A 271 2.04 29.00 -5.28
CA ALA A 271 3.24 28.21 -5.54
C ALA A 271 3.85 27.62 -4.25
N SER A 272 3.82 28.39 -3.17
CA SER A 272 4.34 27.96 -1.86
C SER A 272 3.58 26.77 -1.30
N ASP A 273 2.24 26.78 -1.40
CA ASP A 273 1.40 25.68 -0.90
C ASP A 273 1.53 24.41 -1.74
N ALA A 274 1.68 24.55 -3.06
CA ALA A 274 1.98 23.42 -3.94
C ALA A 274 3.36 22.82 -3.61
N TYR A 275 4.37 23.66 -3.36
CA TYR A 275 5.69 23.20 -2.94
C TYR A 275 5.66 22.53 -1.56
N LEU A 276 4.89 23.07 -0.61
CA LEU A 276 4.68 22.45 0.69
C LEU A 276 4.03 21.06 0.57
N ALA A 277 3.02 20.91 -0.28
CA ALA A 277 2.38 19.62 -0.53
C ALA A 277 3.38 18.59 -1.10
N LEU A 278 4.27 19.00 -2.01
CA LEU A 278 5.34 18.14 -2.51
C LEU A 278 6.30 17.70 -1.39
N LEU A 279 6.74 18.63 -0.54
CA LEU A 279 7.62 18.30 0.58
C LEU A 279 6.96 17.28 1.53
N LEU A 280 5.69 17.51 1.88
CA LEU A 280 4.92 16.63 2.76
C LEU A 280 4.75 15.21 2.20
N GLU A 281 4.74 15.05 0.87
CA GLU A 281 4.65 13.76 0.18
C GLU A 281 6.01 13.15 -0.20
N GLY A 282 7.11 13.71 0.32
CA GLY A 282 8.44 13.12 0.18
C GLY A 282 9.15 13.46 -1.13
N PHE A 283 8.98 14.69 -1.64
CA PHE A 283 9.68 15.17 -2.83
C PHE A 283 11.18 14.81 -2.81
N PRO A 284 11.73 14.22 -3.89
CA PRO A 284 13.08 13.65 -3.86
C PRO A 284 14.17 14.73 -3.97
N LEU A 285 14.33 15.57 -2.93
CA LEU A 285 15.33 16.64 -2.88
C LEU A 285 16.76 16.17 -3.15
N ASN A 286 17.08 14.92 -2.83
CA ASN A 286 18.38 14.30 -3.11
C ASN A 286 18.68 14.12 -4.60
N PHE A 287 17.69 14.25 -5.48
CA PHE A 287 17.87 14.18 -6.94
C PHE A 287 18.15 15.55 -7.56
N LEU A 288 18.01 16.64 -6.79
CA LEU A 288 18.37 17.98 -7.26
C LEU A 288 19.89 18.14 -7.37
N PRO A 289 20.38 18.99 -8.30
CA PRO A 289 21.76 19.43 -8.30
C PRO A 289 22.17 20.04 -6.95
N ASP A 290 23.42 19.85 -6.52
CA ASP A 290 23.87 20.24 -5.18
C ASP A 290 23.65 21.73 -4.87
N GLN A 291 23.88 22.60 -5.86
CA GLN A 291 23.62 24.04 -5.72
C GLN A 291 22.13 24.31 -5.44
N THR A 292 21.24 23.80 -6.29
CA THR A 292 19.78 23.97 -6.16
C THR A 292 19.26 23.36 -4.85
N LYS A 293 19.77 22.19 -4.47
CA LYS A 293 19.44 21.53 -3.20
C LYS A 293 19.85 22.41 -2.02
N ASN A 294 21.05 22.97 -2.02
CA ASN A 294 21.54 23.82 -0.94
C ASN A 294 20.83 25.18 -0.89
N ASP A 295 20.41 25.73 -2.04
CA ASP A 295 19.58 26.92 -2.11
C ASP A 295 18.18 26.64 -1.53
N ALA A 296 17.56 25.51 -1.90
CA ALA A 296 16.27 25.08 -1.36
C ALA A 296 16.32 24.89 0.17
N LYS A 297 17.37 24.23 0.68
CA LYS A 297 17.59 24.07 2.13
C LYS A 297 17.68 25.42 2.84
N ARG A 298 18.53 26.32 2.34
CA ARG A 298 18.68 27.67 2.91
C ARG A 298 17.37 28.44 2.93
N GLN A 299 16.57 28.32 1.87
CA GLN A 299 15.27 28.98 1.80
C GLN A 299 14.28 28.45 2.84
N ILE A 300 14.16 27.12 2.97
CA ILE A 300 13.27 26.49 3.96
C ILE A 300 13.68 26.87 5.39
N VAL A 301 14.98 26.87 5.67
CA VAL A 301 15.51 27.26 6.99
C VAL A 301 15.25 28.75 7.28
N ALA A 302 15.45 29.63 6.29
CA ALA A 302 15.17 31.06 6.44
C ALA A 302 13.68 31.32 6.71
N ASP A 303 12.77 30.63 6.00
CA ASP A 303 11.32 30.74 6.20
C ASP A 303 10.91 30.27 7.59
N PHE A 304 11.52 29.18 8.07
CA PHE A 304 11.31 28.67 9.41
C PHE A 304 11.74 29.69 10.47
N PHE A 305 12.94 30.25 10.36
CA PHE A 305 13.43 31.25 11.32
C PHE A 305 12.58 32.51 11.33
N HIS A 306 12.22 33.01 10.15
CA HIS A 306 11.31 34.14 10.02
C HIS A 306 9.94 33.87 10.69
N PHE A 307 9.42 32.65 10.57
CA PHE A 307 8.16 32.28 11.22
C PHE A 307 8.28 32.23 12.74
N ILE A 308 9.30 31.56 13.28
CA ILE A 308 9.41 31.38 14.73
C ILE A 308 9.76 32.69 15.47
N GLU A 309 10.53 33.58 14.84
CA GLU A 309 10.86 34.88 15.42
C GLU A 309 9.62 35.79 15.54
N ASN A 310 8.72 35.71 14.57
CA ASN A 310 7.47 36.47 14.55
C ASN A 310 6.31 35.75 15.27
N PHE A 311 6.53 34.54 15.81
CA PHE A 311 5.45 33.73 16.37
C PHE A 311 4.78 34.37 17.59
N SER A 312 5.52 35.17 18.37
CA SER A 312 4.98 35.89 19.54
C SER A 312 4.16 37.13 19.16
N GLU A 313 4.39 37.70 17.98
CA GLU A 313 3.71 38.90 17.50
C GLU A 313 2.31 38.54 16.95
N LYS A 314 1.44 39.54 16.75
CA LYS A 314 0.15 39.30 16.08
C LYS A 314 0.45 38.72 14.69
N PRO A 315 -0.30 37.70 14.22
CA PRO A 315 -0.02 37.07 12.93
C PRO A 315 0.00 38.15 11.85
N SER A 316 1.19 38.45 11.34
CA SER A 316 1.35 39.36 10.22
C SER A 316 0.80 38.66 8.98
N GLU A 317 0.05 39.38 8.16
CA GLU A 317 -0.52 38.90 6.87
C GLU A 317 0.57 38.57 5.83
N SER A 318 1.86 38.67 6.17
CA SER A 318 3.01 38.55 5.25
C SER A 318 3.57 37.13 5.09
N SER A 319 2.82 36.08 5.44
CA SER A 319 3.26 34.70 5.20
C SER A 319 3.15 34.34 3.72
N ARG A 320 4.21 33.75 3.15
CA ARG A 320 4.20 33.18 1.79
C ARG A 320 3.25 31.99 1.62
N TYR A 321 2.79 31.40 2.72
CA TYR A 321 1.89 30.26 2.76
C TYR A 321 0.53 30.68 3.27
N THR A 322 -0.53 30.09 2.71
CA THR A 322 -1.91 30.33 3.18
C THR A 322 -2.15 29.70 4.56
N VAL A 323 -1.37 28.67 4.92
CA VAL A 323 -1.55 27.91 6.15
C VAL A 323 -0.60 28.35 7.25
N HIS A 324 -1.15 28.61 8.44
CA HIS A 324 -0.37 28.92 9.63
C HIS A 324 0.50 27.73 10.05
N GLY A 325 1.77 27.97 10.34
CA GLY A 325 2.74 26.92 10.70
C GLY A 325 3.38 26.20 9.50
N ALA A 326 3.00 26.53 8.26
CA ALA A 326 3.56 25.94 7.04
C ALA A 326 5.11 25.83 7.01
N PRO A 327 5.89 26.84 7.45
CA PRO A 327 7.35 26.71 7.51
C PRO A 327 7.86 25.61 8.45
N VAL A 328 7.13 25.30 9.53
CA VAL A 328 7.46 24.21 10.46
C VAL A 328 7.25 22.86 9.77
N TYR A 329 6.11 22.68 9.07
CA TYR A 329 5.84 21.48 8.27
C TYR A 329 6.87 21.29 7.16
N ALA A 330 7.22 22.36 6.44
CA ALA A 330 8.22 22.32 5.37
C ALA A 330 9.59 21.86 5.89
N LEU A 331 10.05 22.41 7.01
CA LEU A 331 11.34 22.04 7.60
C LEU A 331 11.32 20.59 8.12
N SER A 332 10.27 20.19 8.83
CA SER A 332 10.12 18.81 9.33
C SER A 332 10.15 17.79 8.19
N ALA A 333 9.39 18.03 7.12
CA ALA A 333 9.37 17.18 5.94
C ALA A 333 10.74 17.15 5.24
N CYS A 334 11.40 18.30 5.09
CA CYS A 334 12.73 18.42 4.50
C CYS A 334 13.78 17.60 5.27
N LEU A 335 13.79 17.67 6.61
CA LEU A 335 14.66 16.86 7.46
C LEU A 335 14.37 15.36 7.30
N GLY A 336 13.09 14.98 7.20
CA GLY A 336 12.67 13.60 6.93
C GLY A 336 13.18 13.05 5.60
N ILE A 337 13.12 13.85 4.53
CA ILE A 337 13.60 13.49 3.19
C ILE A 337 15.12 13.33 3.16
N LEU A 338 15.84 14.28 3.75
CA LEU A 338 17.30 14.33 3.67
C LEU A 338 17.98 13.34 4.63
N LYS A 339 17.29 12.95 5.72
CA LYS A 339 17.81 12.08 6.78
C LYS A 339 19.13 12.58 7.40
N THR A 340 19.37 13.90 7.35
CA THR A 340 20.57 14.55 7.88
C THR A 340 20.17 15.66 8.84
N SER A 341 20.94 15.84 9.91
CA SER A 341 20.82 17.03 10.76
C SER A 341 21.21 18.28 9.97
N MET A 342 20.54 19.39 10.26
CA MET A 342 20.88 20.71 9.73
C MET A 342 21.52 21.52 10.86
N PRO A 343 22.85 21.80 10.80
CA PRO A 343 23.54 22.53 11.86
C PRO A 343 23.07 23.98 12.02
N GLU A 344 22.34 24.51 11.03
CA GLU A 344 21.73 25.84 11.09
C GLU A 344 20.58 25.93 12.11
N ILE A 345 20.03 24.80 12.56
CA ILE A 345 18.94 24.76 13.54
C ILE A 345 19.51 25.02 14.94
N ASP A 346 19.16 26.16 15.52
CA ASP A 346 19.72 26.65 16.79
C ASP A 346 18.70 26.66 17.95
N SER A 347 19.13 27.18 19.10
CA SER A 347 18.33 27.26 20.33
C SER A 347 17.06 28.11 20.22
N LYS A 348 16.89 28.93 19.18
CA LYS A 348 15.62 29.64 18.93
C LYS A 348 14.47 28.65 18.70
N THR A 349 14.76 27.49 18.12
CA THR A 349 13.81 26.37 17.95
C THR A 349 13.23 25.92 19.30
N LEU A 350 14.06 25.85 20.34
CA LEU A 350 13.65 25.46 21.68
C LEU A 350 12.79 26.56 22.33
N LYS A 351 13.18 27.83 22.16
CA LYS A 351 12.39 28.99 22.63
C LYS A 351 11.01 29.04 21.98
N PHE A 352 10.94 28.73 20.69
CA PHE A 352 9.68 28.59 19.96
C PHE A 352 8.81 27.46 20.52
N ALA A 353 9.37 26.27 20.77
CA ALA A 353 8.62 25.16 21.37
C ALA A 353 8.03 25.55 22.74
N ILE A 354 8.80 26.25 23.58
CA ILE A 354 8.32 26.77 24.88
C ILE A 354 7.15 27.73 24.68
N ALA A 355 7.29 28.72 23.78
CA ALA A 355 6.25 29.70 23.49
C ALA A 355 4.97 29.04 22.95
N LEU A 356 5.12 28.01 22.10
CA LEU A 356 4.02 27.24 21.54
C LEU A 356 3.27 26.46 22.62
N VAL A 357 3.98 25.76 23.51
CA VAL A 357 3.36 25.04 24.65
C VAL A 357 2.60 26.00 25.56
N GLN A 358 3.17 27.18 25.85
CA GLN A 358 2.51 28.19 26.67
C GLN A 358 1.23 28.73 25.99
N LYS A 359 1.28 29.03 24.68
CA LYS A 359 0.09 29.45 23.91
C LYS A 359 -0.97 28.36 23.85
N LEU A 360 -0.58 27.09 23.68
CA LEU A 360 -1.50 25.95 23.66
C LEU A 360 -2.25 25.82 25.00
N ARG A 361 -1.54 25.95 26.13
CA ARG A 361 -2.14 25.91 27.48
C ARG A 361 -3.09 27.08 27.75
N ASN A 362 -2.79 28.25 27.21
CA ASN A 362 -3.59 29.47 27.41
C ASN A 362 -4.75 29.63 26.41
N SER A 363 -4.79 28.83 25.35
CA SER A 363 -5.84 28.91 24.32
C SER A 363 -7.14 28.28 24.82
N LYS A 364 -8.24 29.05 24.68
CA LYS A 364 -9.60 28.59 24.97
C LYS A 364 -10.33 28.03 23.74
N ASP A 365 -9.85 28.34 22.53
CA ASP A 365 -10.45 27.90 21.28
C ASP A 365 -9.92 26.51 20.87
N GLU A 366 -10.85 25.59 20.62
CA GLU A 366 -10.57 24.18 20.31
C GLU A 366 -9.84 24.03 18.97
N MET A 367 -10.30 24.74 17.93
CA MET A 367 -9.68 24.72 16.60
C MET A 367 -8.25 25.26 16.61
N THR A 368 -8.00 26.32 17.37
CA THR A 368 -6.66 26.87 17.57
C THR A 368 -5.76 25.91 18.34
N ARG A 369 -6.29 25.19 19.34
CA ARG A 369 -5.55 24.16 20.08
C ARG A 369 -5.15 22.99 19.21
N ASP A 370 -6.06 22.48 18.37
CA ASP A 370 -5.75 21.41 17.41
C ASP A 370 -4.57 21.82 16.52
N ARG A 371 -4.65 23.01 15.91
CA ARG A 371 -3.57 23.54 15.06
C ARG A 371 -2.24 23.68 15.79
N TYR A 372 -2.23 24.22 17.01
CA TYR A 372 -1.00 24.32 17.80
C TYR A 372 -0.45 22.96 18.23
N THR A 373 -1.30 21.96 18.42
CA THR A 373 -0.88 20.59 18.74
C THR A 373 -0.21 19.92 17.53
N GLU A 374 -0.73 20.13 16.32
CA GLU A 374 -0.09 19.66 15.09
C GLU A 374 1.25 20.35 14.86
N ILE A 375 1.33 21.68 15.01
CA ILE A 375 2.59 22.43 14.91
C ILE A 375 3.60 21.97 15.97
N LEU A 376 3.13 21.65 17.19
CA LEU A 376 3.99 21.13 18.25
C LEU A 376 4.55 19.76 17.88
N SER A 377 3.72 18.90 17.27
CA SER A 377 4.14 17.58 16.79
C SER A 377 5.27 17.69 15.78
N GLU A 378 5.19 18.65 14.86
CA GLU A 378 6.25 18.91 13.89
C GLU A 378 7.48 19.57 14.53
N ALA A 379 7.30 20.46 15.50
CA ALA A 379 8.41 21.08 16.23
C ALA A 379 9.23 20.03 17.01
N LEU A 380 8.56 19.09 17.69
CA LEU A 380 9.20 17.98 18.39
C LEU A 380 9.93 17.06 17.41
N SER A 381 9.32 16.81 16.24
CA SER A 381 9.92 16.08 15.12
C SER A 381 11.22 16.75 14.63
N ILE A 382 11.24 18.08 14.48
CA ILE A 382 12.45 18.84 14.13
C ILE A 382 13.53 18.72 15.22
N ILE A 383 13.15 18.94 16.48
CA ILE A 383 14.08 18.89 17.62
C ILE A 383 14.74 17.50 17.72
N SER A 384 13.95 16.43 17.56
CA SER A 384 14.45 15.05 17.62
C SER A 384 15.55 14.72 16.61
N ARG A 385 15.65 15.49 15.52
CA ARG A 385 16.65 15.30 14.46
C ARG A 385 17.88 16.21 14.59
N SER A 386 17.94 17.05 15.62
CA SER A 386 19.08 17.94 15.87
C SER A 386 19.72 17.63 17.24
N GLU A 387 20.75 16.80 17.22
CA GLU A 387 21.47 16.37 18.42
C GLU A 387 22.01 17.55 19.25
N GLN A 388 22.47 18.61 18.58
CA GLN A 388 23.05 19.80 19.20
C GLN A 388 22.06 20.51 20.13
N LEU A 389 20.76 20.48 19.81
CA LEU A 389 19.73 21.12 20.64
C LEU A 389 19.59 20.50 22.02
N TYR A 390 19.89 19.20 22.16
CA TYR A 390 19.82 18.51 23.46
C TYR A 390 20.92 18.96 24.43
N THR A 391 21.97 19.61 23.93
CA THR A 391 23.03 20.20 24.76
C THR A 391 22.73 21.65 25.19
N CYS A 392 21.69 22.27 24.64
CA CYS A 392 21.34 23.66 24.96
C CYS A 392 20.65 23.75 26.33
N GLN A 393 20.96 24.81 27.08
CA GLN A 393 20.35 25.09 28.38
C GLN A 393 18.82 25.25 28.30
N GLU A 394 18.30 25.77 27.19
CA GLU A 394 16.86 25.91 26.97
C GLU A 394 16.11 24.57 26.92
N MET A 395 16.79 23.44 26.69
CA MET A 395 16.17 22.11 26.69
C MET A 395 15.52 21.78 28.04
N ASP A 396 16.10 22.24 29.15
CA ASP A 396 15.55 22.09 30.50
C ASP A 396 14.12 22.65 30.60
N ASN A 397 13.91 23.82 29.99
CA ASN A 397 12.63 24.50 30.01
C ASN A 397 11.63 23.79 29.09
N VAL A 398 12.08 23.28 27.94
CA VAL A 398 11.24 22.47 27.03
C VAL A 398 10.71 21.24 27.75
N ILE A 399 11.59 20.44 28.39
CA ILE A 399 11.20 19.24 29.13
C ILE A 399 10.19 19.57 30.23
N THR A 400 10.45 20.64 31.00
CA THR A 400 9.57 21.07 32.09
C THR A 400 8.19 21.52 31.59
N GLU A 401 8.12 22.25 30.48
CA GLU A 401 6.84 22.68 29.90
C GLU A 401 6.09 21.52 29.23
N LEU A 402 6.77 20.57 28.58
CA LEU A 402 6.16 19.35 28.07
C LEU A 402 5.58 18.49 29.19
N GLN A 403 6.32 18.31 30.29
CA GLN A 403 5.80 17.62 31.47
C GLN A 403 4.52 18.28 31.97
N LYS A 404 4.52 19.60 32.15
CA LYS A 404 3.31 20.34 32.55
C LYS A 404 2.17 20.15 31.55
N LEU A 405 2.45 20.17 30.24
CA LEU A 405 1.42 20.02 29.22
C LEU A 405 0.77 18.63 29.24
N PHE A 406 1.56 17.57 29.37
CA PHE A 406 1.08 16.19 29.22
C PHE A 406 0.64 15.53 30.53
N ILE A 407 1.17 15.96 31.68
CA ILE A 407 0.97 15.29 32.97
C ILE A 407 0.09 16.10 33.94
N SER A 408 -0.04 17.43 33.78
CA SER A 408 -0.83 18.21 34.76
C SER A 408 -2.31 17.81 34.76
N GLU A 409 -2.87 17.56 35.95
CA GLU A 409 -4.22 17.04 36.23
C GLU A 409 -5.41 17.95 35.82
N THR A 410 -5.17 19.05 35.10
CA THR A 410 -6.24 19.94 34.69
C THR A 410 -6.87 19.48 33.36
N ASP A 411 -8.05 18.89 33.50
CA ASP A 411 -9.07 18.54 32.51
C ASP A 411 -8.82 17.32 31.59
N LYS A 412 -9.60 16.27 31.83
CA LYS A 412 -9.73 15.07 30.98
C LYS A 412 -10.03 15.42 29.50
N HIS A 413 -10.74 16.51 29.26
CA HIS A 413 -11.00 17.04 27.91
C HIS A 413 -9.75 17.55 27.18
N HIS A 414 -8.68 17.91 27.88
CA HIS A 414 -7.44 18.39 27.26
C HIS A 414 -6.57 17.26 26.67
N HIS A 415 -6.73 16.03 27.14
CA HIS A 415 -5.90 14.89 26.73
C HIS A 415 -6.22 14.39 25.32
N HIS A 416 -7.44 14.56 24.82
CA HIS A 416 -7.82 14.05 23.50
C HIS A 416 -6.98 14.64 22.36
N HIS A 417 -6.71 15.94 22.39
CA HIS A 417 -5.89 16.61 21.36
C HIS A 417 -4.43 16.20 21.44
N LEU A 418 -3.91 16.05 22.66
CA LEU A 418 -2.51 15.69 22.91
C LEU A 418 -2.16 14.26 22.48
N ASN A 419 -3.15 13.36 22.39
CA ASN A 419 -2.92 12.01 21.87
C ASN A 419 -2.30 12.02 20.46
N LYS A 420 -2.61 13.02 19.62
CA LYS A 420 -2.04 13.15 18.27
C LYS A 420 -0.54 13.47 18.27
N SER A 421 -0.02 14.12 19.33
CA SER A 421 1.39 14.52 19.43
C SER A 421 2.27 13.51 20.17
N GLU A 422 1.68 12.44 20.72
CA GLU A 422 2.41 11.37 21.42
C GLU A 422 3.46 10.64 20.58
N PRO A 423 3.23 10.30 19.29
CA PRO A 423 4.29 9.74 18.46
C PRO A 423 5.50 10.68 18.34
N SER A 424 5.25 11.99 18.15
CA SER A 424 6.31 12.99 18.07
C SER A 424 7.00 13.23 19.42
N LEU A 425 6.26 13.11 20.52
CA LEU A 425 6.83 13.12 21.87
C LEU A 425 7.77 11.92 22.05
N ALA A 426 7.37 10.72 21.64
CA ALA A 426 8.23 9.54 21.68
C ALA A 426 9.51 9.75 20.87
N LEU A 427 9.40 10.28 19.65
CA LEU A 427 10.58 10.66 18.85
C LEU A 427 11.47 11.67 19.56
N PHE A 428 10.90 12.71 20.17
CA PHE A 428 11.64 13.69 20.96
C PHE A 428 12.37 13.06 22.15
N LEU A 429 11.72 12.16 22.90
CA LEU A 429 12.34 11.49 24.04
C LEU A 429 13.53 10.61 23.62
N SER A 430 13.51 10.05 22.40
CA SER A 430 14.65 9.29 21.86
C SER A 430 15.93 10.10 21.75
N GLY A 431 15.82 11.41 21.51
CA GLY A 431 16.96 12.31 21.41
C GLY A 431 17.55 12.74 22.77
N LEU A 432 16.85 12.50 23.88
CA LEU A 432 17.35 12.79 25.24
C LEU A 432 18.60 11.98 25.62
N ILE A 433 19.00 11.04 24.79
CA ILE A 433 20.29 10.35 24.90
C ILE A 433 21.49 11.30 24.87
N ASN A 434 21.34 12.43 24.18
CA ASN A 434 22.35 13.48 24.05
C ASN A 434 22.19 14.56 25.13
N TYR A 435 21.25 14.38 26.06
CA TYR A 435 20.98 15.32 27.15
C TYR A 435 21.65 14.83 28.44
N GLU A 436 22.50 15.67 29.02
CA GLU A 436 23.17 15.35 30.28
C GLU A 436 22.20 15.44 31.45
N MET A 437 21.77 14.28 31.96
CA MET A 437 20.86 14.21 33.11
C MET A 437 21.62 14.42 34.43
N PRO A 438 21.20 15.37 35.29
CA PRO A 438 21.76 15.53 36.62
C PRO A 438 21.52 14.28 37.48
N GLU A 439 22.57 13.81 38.15
CA GLU A 439 22.52 12.60 38.99
C GLU A 439 21.78 12.78 40.32
N THR A 440 21.32 13.98 40.66
CA THR A 440 20.66 14.25 41.94
C THR A 440 19.21 13.76 41.97
N GLU A 441 18.85 12.97 43.01
CA GLU A 441 17.51 12.36 43.20
C GLU A 441 16.37 13.38 43.28
N THR A 442 16.67 14.60 43.74
CA THR A 442 15.67 15.68 43.89
C THR A 442 15.60 16.60 42.67
N CYS A 443 16.24 16.26 41.55
CA CYS A 443 16.22 17.12 40.38
C CYS A 443 14.82 17.09 39.73
N PRO A 444 14.06 18.21 39.71
CA PRO A 444 12.74 18.25 39.09
C PRO A 444 12.79 17.91 37.59
N LYS A 445 13.94 18.12 36.94
CA LYS A 445 14.18 17.82 35.52
C LYS A 445 14.22 16.32 35.26
N SER A 446 14.95 15.59 36.10
CA SER A 446 15.05 14.14 35.98
C SER A 446 13.70 13.48 36.20
N ARG A 447 12.96 13.97 37.20
CA ARG A 447 11.56 13.59 37.43
C ARG A 447 10.66 13.87 36.21
N ALA A 448 10.78 15.04 35.58
CA ALA A 448 9.97 15.38 34.41
C ALA A 448 10.19 14.41 33.24
N VAL A 449 11.45 14.02 32.97
CA VAL A 449 11.76 13.02 31.95
C VAL A 449 11.15 11.65 32.28
N TRP A 450 11.27 11.20 33.53
CA TRP A 450 10.72 9.90 33.96
C TRP A 450 9.20 9.85 33.81
N GLU A 451 8.50 10.90 34.26
CA GLU A 451 7.05 10.97 34.15
C GLU A 451 6.58 10.96 32.68
N LEU A 452 7.32 11.62 31.77
CA LEU A 452 7.02 11.59 30.33
C LEU A 452 7.22 10.20 29.70
N TYR A 453 8.26 9.47 30.09
CA TYR A 453 8.46 8.09 29.66
C TYR A 453 7.35 7.16 30.21
N HIS A 454 6.99 7.32 31.48
CA HIS A 454 5.89 6.55 32.08
C HIS A 454 4.55 6.81 31.39
N LEU A 455 4.27 8.05 31.00
CA LEU A 455 3.06 8.38 30.24
C LEU A 455 2.95 7.55 28.95
N LEU A 456 4.03 7.44 28.18
CA LEU A 456 4.03 6.70 26.91
C LEU A 456 3.99 5.18 27.13
N LEU A 457 4.73 4.67 28.11
CA LEU A 457 4.76 3.23 28.42
C LEU A 457 3.42 2.71 28.96
N ARG A 458 2.58 3.59 29.51
CA ARG A 458 1.20 3.28 29.96
C ARG A 458 0.16 3.23 28.84
N LYS A 459 0.51 3.58 27.60
CA LYS A 459 -0.44 3.60 26.48
C LYS A 459 -0.83 2.19 26.06
N ARG A 460 -1.99 2.06 25.41
CA ARG A 460 -2.53 0.76 24.94
C ARG A 460 -2.38 0.54 23.44
N HIS A 461 -2.20 1.61 22.65
CA HIS A 461 -2.13 1.50 21.20
C HIS A 461 -0.84 0.78 20.80
N TRP A 462 -0.97 -0.41 20.19
CA TRP A 462 0.17 -1.31 19.92
C TRP A 462 1.34 -0.63 19.21
N ALA A 463 1.07 0.24 18.23
CA ALA A 463 2.13 0.92 17.48
C ALA A 463 2.83 1.99 18.34
N LEU A 464 2.09 2.67 19.23
CA LEU A 464 2.66 3.65 20.16
C LEU A 464 3.48 2.95 21.24
N VAL A 465 2.98 1.85 21.79
CA VAL A 465 3.70 1.03 22.77
C VAL A 465 4.98 0.49 22.16
N HIS A 466 4.92 -0.10 20.97
CA HIS A 466 6.11 -0.60 20.29
C HIS A 466 7.13 0.53 20.05
N HIS A 467 6.66 1.70 19.60
CA HIS A 467 7.52 2.85 19.39
C HIS A 467 8.13 3.36 20.71
N ALA A 468 7.34 3.52 21.77
CA ALA A 468 7.78 3.96 23.09
C ALA A 468 8.79 2.99 23.72
N VAL A 469 8.55 1.68 23.64
CA VAL A 469 9.48 0.64 24.11
C VAL A 469 10.77 0.66 23.30
N THR A 470 10.69 0.83 21.98
CA THR A 470 11.88 0.93 21.12
C THR A 470 12.72 2.15 21.49
N VAL A 471 12.08 3.30 21.65
CA VAL A 471 12.72 4.56 22.07
C VAL A 471 13.35 4.43 23.45
N PHE A 472 12.60 3.88 24.41
CA PHE A 472 13.08 3.68 25.78
C PHE A 472 14.26 2.70 25.81
N GLY A 473 14.21 1.62 25.02
CA GLY A 473 15.33 0.68 24.87
C GLY A 473 16.57 1.35 24.29
N TYR A 474 16.40 2.23 23.30
CA TYR A 474 17.50 3.00 22.72
C TYR A 474 18.15 3.94 23.74
N PHE A 475 17.33 4.62 24.56
CA PHE A 475 17.80 5.43 25.69
C PHE A 475 18.55 4.56 26.71
N CYS A 476 17.95 3.45 27.16
CA CYS A 476 18.53 2.55 28.15
C CYS A 476 19.91 2.01 27.76
N ALA A 477 20.13 1.75 26.46
CA ALA A 477 21.41 1.23 25.97
C ALA A 477 22.61 2.17 26.22
N ARG A 478 22.38 3.45 26.51
CA ARG A 478 23.43 4.47 26.71
C ARG A 478 23.31 5.23 28.03
N THR A 479 22.41 4.82 28.90
CA THR A 479 22.22 5.38 30.24
C THR A 479 22.80 4.41 31.27
N SER A 480 23.43 4.94 32.33
CA SER A 480 24.00 4.09 33.38
C SER A 480 22.91 3.33 34.13
N CYS A 481 23.20 2.10 34.57
CA CYS A 481 22.20 1.29 35.27
C CYS A 481 21.68 1.97 36.56
N SER A 482 22.54 2.74 37.25
CA SER A 482 22.15 3.55 38.43
C SER A 482 21.12 4.64 38.11
N GLN A 483 21.13 5.20 36.90
CA GLN A 483 20.12 6.15 36.44
C GLN A 483 18.84 5.45 35.97
N LEU A 484 18.96 4.24 35.41
CA LEU A 484 17.82 3.47 34.91
C LEU A 484 16.87 3.00 35.99
N TRP A 485 17.36 2.66 37.19
CA TRP A 485 16.53 2.26 38.34
C TRP A 485 15.46 3.28 38.73
N ARG A 486 15.61 4.53 38.29
CA ARG A 486 14.68 5.64 38.55
C ARG A 486 13.44 5.63 37.66
N PHE A 487 13.42 4.78 36.63
CA PHE A 487 12.29 4.54 35.72
C PHE A 487 11.43 3.33 36.14
N VAL A 488 11.65 2.80 37.33
CA VAL A 488 10.91 1.68 37.94
C VAL A 488 10.33 2.22 39.25
N PRO A 489 9.13 1.80 39.69
CA PRO A 489 8.51 2.32 40.91
C PRO A 489 9.41 2.25 42.15
N GLU A 490 9.17 3.15 43.11
CA GLU A 490 10.02 3.37 44.28
C GLU A 490 10.29 2.08 45.09
N ASP A 491 9.33 1.15 45.12
CA ASP A 491 9.48 -0.16 45.76
C ASP A 491 10.55 -1.05 45.11
N ALA A 492 10.71 -0.96 43.78
CA ALA A 492 11.76 -1.64 43.04
C ALA A 492 13.10 -0.90 43.10
N ALA A 493 13.08 0.44 43.10
CA ALA A 493 14.27 1.26 43.28
C ALA A 493 14.90 1.11 44.68
N LEU A 494 14.09 0.86 45.73
CA LEU A 494 14.56 0.59 47.09
C LEU A 494 15.33 -0.72 47.25
N ALA A 495 15.17 -1.67 46.33
CA ALA A 495 15.99 -2.88 46.30
C ALA A 495 17.39 -2.63 45.70
N PHE A 496 17.63 -1.47 45.08
CA PHE A 496 18.94 -1.00 44.65
C PHE A 496 19.70 -0.40 45.84
N ASP A 497 20.40 -1.24 46.61
CA ASP A 497 21.24 -0.78 47.71
C ASP A 497 22.59 -0.23 47.20
N ILE A 498 22.64 1.10 47.02
CA ILE A 498 23.85 1.87 46.71
C ILE A 498 24.97 1.61 47.75
N GLY A 499 24.62 1.23 48.99
CA GLY A 499 25.57 0.94 50.06
C GLY A 499 26.24 -0.44 49.97
N SER A 500 25.72 -1.38 49.19
CA SER A 500 26.20 -2.77 49.16
C SER A 500 27.34 -3.06 48.17
N GLY A 501 27.65 -2.11 47.27
CA GLY A 501 28.74 -2.26 46.29
C GLY A 501 28.59 -3.44 45.32
N LYS A 502 27.43 -4.09 45.22
CA LYS A 502 27.16 -5.10 44.20
C LYS A 502 26.66 -4.43 42.92
N GLU A 503 27.48 -4.53 41.89
CA GLU A 503 27.17 -4.09 40.52
C GLU A 503 25.74 -4.47 40.11
N ALA A 504 25.00 -3.45 39.67
CA ALA A 504 23.66 -3.58 39.15
C ALA A 504 23.64 -4.57 37.98
N LYS A 505 23.16 -5.79 38.19
CA LYS A 505 23.02 -6.74 37.09
C LYS A 505 21.85 -6.29 36.22
N THR A 506 22.14 -5.95 34.96
CA THR A 506 21.16 -5.56 33.94
C THR A 506 19.94 -6.50 33.88
N GLU A 507 20.15 -7.80 34.09
CA GLU A 507 19.09 -8.81 34.13
C GLU A 507 18.03 -8.54 35.21
N TRP A 508 18.46 -8.02 36.37
CA TRP A 508 17.56 -7.74 37.49
C TRP A 508 16.70 -6.50 37.23
N PHE A 509 17.29 -5.44 36.67
CA PHE A 509 16.54 -4.27 36.18
C PHE A 509 15.48 -4.66 35.14
N MET A 510 15.84 -5.47 34.16
CA MET A 510 14.90 -5.92 33.12
C MET A 510 13.75 -6.74 33.70
N SER A 511 13.99 -7.53 34.76
CA SER A 511 12.95 -8.29 35.46
C SER A 511 11.96 -7.37 36.19
N GLU A 512 12.46 -6.36 36.91
CA GLU A 512 11.60 -5.41 37.64
C GLU A 512 10.83 -4.49 36.70
N LEU A 513 11.46 -4.01 35.62
CA LEU A 513 10.79 -3.24 34.56
C LEU A 513 9.67 -4.05 33.90
N LYS A 514 9.94 -5.33 33.60
CA LYS A 514 8.91 -6.25 33.07
C LYS A 514 7.74 -6.39 34.03
N MET A 515 8.01 -6.63 35.32
CA MET A 515 6.96 -6.73 36.34
C MET A 515 6.15 -5.44 36.47
N PHE A 516 6.79 -4.27 36.37
CA PHE A 516 6.10 -2.98 36.37
C PHE A 516 5.15 -2.86 35.17
N LEU A 517 5.62 -3.13 33.95
CA LEU A 517 4.80 -3.07 32.74
C LEU A 517 3.63 -4.07 32.79
N GLU A 518 3.87 -5.28 33.29
CA GLU A 518 2.83 -6.29 33.49
C GLU A 518 1.81 -5.85 34.56
N LYS A 519 2.25 -5.28 35.69
CA LYS A 519 1.36 -4.73 36.74
C LYS A 519 0.51 -3.58 36.22
N GLU A 520 1.09 -2.65 35.46
CA GLU A 520 0.36 -1.53 34.84
C GLU A 520 -0.68 -2.05 33.83
N GLN A 521 -0.33 -3.07 33.04
CA GLN A 521 -1.27 -3.73 32.13
C GLN A 521 -2.44 -4.41 32.88
N VAL A 522 -2.18 -4.99 34.05
CA VAL A 522 -3.19 -5.62 34.93
C VAL A 522 -4.07 -4.59 35.64
N LEU A 523 -3.51 -3.46 36.11
CA LEU A 523 -4.27 -2.34 36.70
C LEU A 523 -5.23 -1.68 35.72
N LEU A 524 -4.94 -1.79 34.42
CA LEU A 524 -5.72 -1.26 33.31
C LEU A 524 -6.81 -2.22 32.81
N SER A 525 -7.09 -3.35 33.48
CA SER A 525 -8.27 -4.17 33.18
C SER A 525 -9.57 -3.53 33.72
N THR A 526 -9.91 -2.35 33.21
CA THR A 526 -11.22 -1.74 33.40
C THR A 526 -11.71 -1.13 32.09
N THR A 527 -13.01 -1.31 31.88
CA THR A 527 -13.88 -0.90 30.77
C THR A 527 -13.34 0.25 29.90
N PRO A 528 -13.39 0.12 28.55
CA PRO A 528 -13.07 1.23 27.66
C PRO A 528 -13.86 2.48 28.06
N SER A 529 -13.22 3.65 27.96
CA SER A 529 -13.86 4.89 28.39
C SER A 529 -15.10 5.16 27.52
N GLN A 530 -16.11 5.83 28.06
CA GLN A 530 -17.32 6.19 27.32
C GLN A 530 -17.00 6.95 26.02
N GLU A 531 -15.90 7.71 26.02
CA GLU A 531 -15.43 8.52 24.90
C GLU A 531 -14.65 7.68 23.86
N GLU A 532 -13.89 6.65 24.27
CA GLU A 532 -13.30 5.65 23.36
C GLU A 532 -14.39 4.84 22.66
N LEU A 533 -15.47 4.52 23.37
CA LEU A 533 -16.67 3.89 22.81
C LEU A 533 -17.40 4.83 21.83
N GLU A 534 -17.45 6.13 22.10
CA GLU A 534 -18.01 7.13 21.17
C GLU A 534 -17.17 7.30 19.91
N LEU A 535 -15.84 7.27 20.01
CA LEU A 535 -14.92 7.28 18.87
C LEU A 535 -15.08 6.03 17.99
N LEU A 536 -15.08 4.85 18.62
CA LEU A 536 -15.35 3.58 17.92
C LEU A 536 -16.75 3.55 17.32
N SER A 537 -17.74 4.15 18.00
CA SER A 537 -19.09 4.30 17.46
C SER A 537 -19.11 5.26 16.28
N LYS A 538 -18.35 6.36 16.30
CA LYS A 538 -18.27 7.33 15.21
C LYS A 538 -17.56 6.74 13.99
N GLU A 539 -16.39 6.12 14.18
CA GLU A 539 -15.67 5.38 13.13
C GLU A 539 -16.54 4.24 12.58
N GLY A 540 -17.21 3.50 13.46
CA GLY A 540 -18.17 2.46 13.09
C GLY A 540 -19.34 3.00 12.29
N MET A 541 -19.87 4.19 12.61
CA MET A 541 -20.92 4.86 11.85
C MET A 541 -20.43 5.34 10.48
N GLU A 542 -19.23 5.88 10.38
CA GLU A 542 -18.64 6.33 9.11
C GLU A 542 -18.35 5.13 8.18
N VAL A 543 -17.81 4.04 8.73
CA VAL A 543 -17.66 2.77 8.01
C VAL A 543 -19.01 2.24 7.57
N ARG A 544 -20.02 2.23 8.46
CA ARG A 544 -21.37 1.74 8.13
C ARG A 544 -22.06 2.59 7.08
N ALA A 545 -21.92 3.91 7.13
CA ALA A 545 -22.43 4.83 6.11
C ALA A 545 -21.76 4.59 4.75
N THR A 546 -20.45 4.36 4.75
CA THR A 546 -19.68 4.04 3.53
C THR A 546 -20.11 2.71 2.94
N VAL A 547 -20.27 1.67 3.76
CA VAL A 547 -20.74 0.33 3.37
C VAL A 547 -22.18 0.39 2.86
N GLN A 548 -23.06 1.15 3.52
CA GLN A 548 -24.45 1.28 3.13
C GLN A 548 -24.61 2.04 1.80
N LYS A 549 -23.81 3.08 1.57
CA LYS A 549 -23.72 3.78 0.28
C LYS A 549 -23.25 2.85 -0.86
N HIS A 550 -22.35 1.91 -0.56
CA HIS A 550 -21.91 0.89 -1.53
C HIS A 550 -22.97 -0.19 -1.78
N LEU A 551 -23.73 -0.60 -0.75
CA LEU A 551 -24.83 -1.57 -0.86
C LEU A 551 -26.05 -1.01 -1.62
N GLU A 552 -26.39 0.25 -1.41
CA GLU A 552 -27.50 0.92 -2.11
C GLU A 552 -27.19 1.13 -3.60
N GLY A 553 -25.95 1.48 -3.94
CA GLY A 553 -25.48 1.52 -5.33
C GLY A 553 -25.54 0.14 -6.02
N ARG A 554 -25.42 -0.96 -5.26
CA ARG A 554 -25.48 -2.33 -5.78
C ARG A 554 -26.93 -2.83 -5.99
N LYS A 555 -27.89 -2.37 -5.19
CA LYS A 555 -29.31 -2.78 -5.28
C LYS A 555 -30.03 -2.22 -6.50
N GLN A 556 -29.61 -1.08 -7.02
CA GLN A 556 -30.20 -0.51 -8.25
C GLN A 556 -29.79 -1.25 -9.54
N GLN A 557 -28.81 -2.14 -9.48
CA GLN A 557 -28.31 -2.87 -10.66
C GLN A 557 -28.82 -4.31 -10.79
N ARG A 558 -29.64 -4.81 -9.85
CA ARG A 558 -29.90 -6.26 -9.75
C ARG A 558 -31.33 -6.63 -9.37
N SER A 559 -32.32 -5.94 -9.93
CA SER A 559 -33.73 -6.32 -9.76
C SER A 559 -34.34 -6.96 -11.01
N VAL A 560 -33.86 -8.15 -11.41
CA VAL A 560 -34.68 -9.14 -12.13
C VAL A 560 -34.24 -10.56 -11.74
N GLU A 561 -35.16 -11.27 -11.08
CA GLU A 561 -35.35 -12.73 -10.95
C GLU A 561 -34.35 -13.58 -10.13
N GLU A 562 -34.72 -13.84 -8.87
CA GLU A 562 -34.36 -15.05 -8.13
C GLU A 562 -35.60 -15.92 -7.90
N GLU A 563 -35.71 -17.04 -8.63
CA GLU A 563 -36.65 -18.13 -8.30
C GLU A 563 -35.92 -19.21 -7.47
N LYS A 564 -36.43 -19.46 -6.25
CA LYS A 564 -35.93 -20.47 -5.32
C LYS A 564 -36.21 -21.89 -5.85
N ARG A 565 -35.18 -22.75 -5.93
CA ARG A 565 -35.35 -24.21 -6.03
C ARG A 565 -34.73 -24.95 -4.83
N PRO A 566 -35.37 -26.03 -4.33
CA PRO A 566 -34.95 -26.71 -3.11
C PRO A 566 -33.91 -27.82 -3.36
N ASN A 567 -33.01 -27.96 -2.39
CA ASN A 567 -31.99 -29.00 -2.28
C ASN A 567 -32.56 -30.42 -2.35
N LYS A 568 -32.21 -31.16 -3.41
CA LYS A 568 -32.15 -32.63 -3.39
C LYS A 568 -30.84 -33.06 -4.06
N ARG A 569 -29.99 -33.79 -3.32
CA ARG A 569 -28.89 -34.58 -3.91
C ARG A 569 -29.45 -35.43 -5.05
N ARG A 570 -28.97 -35.21 -6.28
CA ARG A 570 -29.33 -35.99 -7.48
C ARG A 570 -28.08 -36.19 -8.35
N LYS A 571 -28.08 -37.33 -9.05
CA LYS A 571 -27.06 -37.88 -9.96
C LYS A 571 -26.40 -36.83 -10.87
N LEU A 572 -25.16 -37.13 -11.27
CA LEU A 572 -24.44 -36.38 -12.32
C LEU A 572 -25.36 -36.14 -13.53
N PRO A 573 -25.48 -34.90 -14.04
CA PRO A 573 -26.31 -34.60 -15.21
C PRO A 573 -25.88 -35.41 -16.45
N GLU A 574 -26.84 -35.89 -17.24
CA GLU A 574 -26.62 -36.68 -18.48
C GLU A 574 -25.60 -36.06 -19.45
N GLY A 575 -25.50 -34.72 -19.47
CA GLY A 575 -24.51 -33.99 -20.28
C GLY A 575 -23.06 -34.22 -19.84
N ILE A 576 -22.82 -34.40 -18.54
CA ILE A 576 -21.48 -34.69 -18.00
C ILE A 576 -21.07 -36.13 -18.34
N CYS A 577 -21.99 -37.10 -18.24
CA CYS A 577 -21.72 -38.47 -18.68
C CYS A 577 -21.31 -38.54 -20.15
N ARG A 578 -22.01 -37.76 -21.00
CA ARG A 578 -21.69 -37.66 -22.43
C ARG A 578 -20.35 -36.96 -22.69
N GLY A 579 -20.00 -35.95 -21.89
CA GLY A 579 -18.70 -35.28 -21.93
C GLY A 579 -17.55 -36.20 -21.52
N VAL A 580 -17.74 -37.02 -20.49
CA VAL A 580 -16.77 -38.02 -20.02
C VAL A 580 -16.58 -39.14 -21.06
N GLU A 581 -17.65 -39.60 -21.72
CA GLU A 581 -17.56 -40.55 -22.85
C GLU A 581 -16.79 -39.97 -24.04
N LEU A 582 -16.99 -38.68 -24.37
CA LEU A 582 -16.25 -38.01 -25.44
C LEU A 582 -14.77 -37.83 -25.08
N LEU A 583 -14.45 -37.53 -23.82
CA LEU A 583 -13.09 -37.47 -23.29
C LEU A 583 -12.41 -38.84 -23.35
N GLN A 584 -13.07 -39.92 -22.92
CA GLN A 584 -12.57 -41.29 -23.06
C GLN A 584 -12.26 -41.65 -24.51
N ASN A 585 -13.18 -41.32 -25.43
CA ASN A 585 -12.99 -41.60 -26.85
C ASN A 585 -11.87 -40.75 -27.47
N GLY A 586 -11.72 -39.49 -27.03
CA GLY A 586 -10.63 -38.59 -27.42
C GLY A 586 -9.27 -39.11 -26.97
N VAL A 587 -9.15 -39.45 -25.69
CA VAL A 587 -7.92 -40.00 -25.08
C VAL A 587 -7.52 -41.31 -25.74
N LYS A 588 -8.48 -42.22 -25.99
CA LYS A 588 -8.22 -43.49 -26.71
C LYS A 588 -7.66 -43.24 -28.11
N LYS A 589 -8.25 -42.32 -28.88
CA LYS A 589 -7.75 -41.94 -30.22
C LYS A 589 -6.40 -41.24 -30.18
N ILE A 590 -6.09 -40.51 -29.10
CA ILE A 590 -4.78 -39.90 -28.90
C ILE A 590 -3.73 -40.96 -28.62
N ASN A 591 -4.03 -41.95 -27.77
CA ASN A 591 -3.13 -43.06 -27.47
C ASN A 591 -2.86 -43.94 -28.72
N GLU A 592 -3.90 -44.23 -29.51
CA GLU A 592 -3.77 -44.90 -30.81
C GLU A 592 -2.83 -44.12 -31.76
N GLY A 593 -3.01 -42.80 -31.90
CA GLY A 593 -2.14 -41.96 -32.73
C GLY A 593 -0.72 -41.74 -32.19
N LEU A 594 -0.49 -41.89 -30.88
CA LEU A 594 0.84 -41.85 -30.26
C LEU A 594 1.58 -43.18 -30.45
N SER A 595 0.86 -44.31 -30.46
CA SER A 595 1.42 -45.64 -30.71
C SER A 595 1.93 -45.83 -32.15
N GLU A 596 1.37 -45.08 -33.10
CA GLU A 596 1.83 -45.01 -34.50
C GLU A 596 3.06 -44.10 -34.69
N LEU A 597 3.39 -43.27 -33.68
CA LEU A 597 4.47 -42.31 -33.71
C LEU A 597 5.81 -42.99 -33.33
N ARG A 598 6.34 -43.90 -34.16
CA ARG A 598 7.75 -44.34 -34.02
C ARG A 598 8.64 -43.49 -34.94
N SER A 599 9.39 -42.56 -34.36
CA SER A 599 10.49 -41.86 -35.04
C SER A 599 11.70 -41.77 -34.11
N ASP A 600 12.88 -42.09 -34.64
CA ASP A 600 14.15 -42.29 -33.90
C ASP A 600 14.77 -41.04 -33.22
N GLU A 601 14.16 -39.85 -33.28
CA GLU A 601 14.86 -38.60 -32.91
C GLU A 601 14.46 -37.93 -31.58
N SER A 602 13.57 -38.48 -30.74
CA SER A 602 13.45 -37.99 -29.35
C SER A 602 12.69 -38.94 -28.40
N GLU A 603 13.36 -39.97 -27.91
CA GLU A 603 12.80 -40.89 -26.89
C GLU A 603 12.39 -40.18 -25.60
N GLU A 604 13.11 -39.12 -25.19
CA GLU A 604 12.88 -38.42 -23.92
C GLU A 604 11.62 -37.53 -23.95
N PHE A 605 11.39 -36.84 -25.08
CA PHE A 605 10.17 -36.08 -25.30
C PHE A 605 8.94 -36.99 -25.42
N GLN A 606 9.07 -38.13 -26.12
CA GLN A 606 8.00 -39.12 -26.20
C GLN A 606 7.67 -39.74 -24.84
N LYS A 607 8.68 -40.06 -24.03
CA LYS A 607 8.48 -40.62 -22.69
C LYS A 607 7.80 -39.63 -21.74
N SER A 608 8.15 -38.35 -21.82
CA SER A 608 7.47 -37.28 -21.06
C SER A 608 6.02 -37.10 -21.50
N LEU A 609 5.76 -37.11 -22.81
CA LEU A 609 4.42 -36.97 -23.37
C LEU A 609 3.53 -38.17 -23.00
N LEU A 610 4.06 -39.40 -23.09
CA LEU A 610 3.37 -40.63 -22.69
C LEU A 610 3.07 -40.66 -21.19
N ASN A 611 4.00 -40.21 -20.35
CA ASN A 611 3.76 -40.09 -18.90
C ASN A 611 2.65 -39.06 -18.60
N GLN A 612 2.64 -37.92 -19.30
CA GLN A 612 1.58 -36.91 -19.12
C GLN A 612 0.22 -37.41 -19.59
N PHE A 613 0.17 -38.15 -20.71
CA PHE A 613 -1.08 -38.75 -21.20
C PHE A 613 -1.55 -39.92 -20.33
N SER A 614 -0.65 -40.70 -19.74
CA SER A 614 -0.99 -41.73 -18.74
C SER A 614 -1.67 -41.12 -17.51
N CYS A 615 -1.19 -39.96 -17.03
CA CYS A 615 -1.86 -39.25 -15.93
C CYS A 615 -3.26 -38.76 -16.31
N VAL A 616 -3.45 -38.34 -17.57
CA VAL A 616 -4.76 -37.94 -18.10
C VAL A 616 -5.68 -39.16 -18.26
N GLU A 617 -5.17 -40.31 -18.70
CA GLU A 617 -5.91 -41.58 -18.74
C GLU A 617 -6.35 -42.04 -17.34
N ASP A 618 -5.48 -41.95 -16.35
CA ASP A 618 -5.79 -42.31 -14.96
C ASP A 618 -6.87 -41.38 -14.37
N LEU A 619 -6.78 -40.08 -14.65
CA LEU A 619 -7.78 -39.09 -14.21
C LEU A 619 -9.13 -39.29 -14.91
N VAL A 620 -9.14 -39.56 -16.21
CA VAL A 620 -10.37 -39.86 -16.96
C VAL A 620 -10.98 -41.18 -16.49
N SER A 621 -10.16 -42.19 -16.19
CA SER A 621 -10.63 -43.47 -15.61
C SER A 621 -11.20 -43.29 -14.21
N HIS A 622 -10.61 -42.40 -13.40
CA HIS A 622 -11.13 -42.04 -12.09
C HIS A 622 -12.48 -41.31 -12.19
N LEU A 623 -12.63 -40.36 -13.12
CA LEU A 623 -13.89 -39.67 -13.40
C LEU A 623 -14.99 -40.63 -13.89
N VAL A 624 -14.64 -41.64 -14.69
CA VAL A 624 -15.56 -42.70 -15.14
C VAL A 624 -15.98 -43.58 -13.97
N SER A 625 -15.06 -43.90 -13.05
CA SER A 625 -15.38 -44.67 -11.85
C SER A 625 -16.35 -43.93 -10.90
N LEU A 626 -16.23 -42.61 -10.82
CA LEU A 626 -17.14 -41.73 -10.07
C LEU A 626 -18.50 -41.58 -10.75
N ALA A 627 -18.56 -41.72 -12.08
CA ALA A 627 -19.80 -41.74 -12.86
C ALA A 627 -20.53 -43.11 -12.82
N ALA A 628 -19.81 -44.20 -12.54
CA ALA A 628 -20.32 -45.58 -12.50
C ALA A 628 -20.64 -46.11 -11.09
N SER A 629 -20.21 -45.41 -10.02
CA SER A 629 -20.62 -45.73 -8.65
C SER A 629 -22.04 -45.25 -8.38
N ASP A 630 -22.95 -46.22 -8.21
CA ASP A 630 -24.40 -46.05 -7.94
C ASP A 630 -24.76 -45.21 -6.70
#